data_AF-A0A6L5K084-F1
#
_entry.id   AF-A0A6L5K084-F1
#
_cell.length_a   1.000
_cell.length_b   1.000
_cell.length_c   1.000
_cell.angle_alpha   90.00
_cell.angle_beta   90.00
_cell.angle_gamma   90.00
#
_symmetry.space_group_name_H-M   'P 1'
#
loop_
_entity.id
_entity.type
_entity.pdbx_description
1 polymer ?
#
loop_
_entity_poly.entity_id
_entity_poly.type
_entity_poly.pdbx_seq_one_letter_code
_entity_poly.pdbx_strand_id
1 'polypeptide(L)'
;MKKKVLFSASLFHALNDAATVTVPMIFPLLYSQQFIIKKYFHIGILSNLGLLVTFIFQIIIANASHKYEYKTILLLSYLGISLSLALMTISTAFASFLLIYLAMRIFNSF
;
A
#
# COMPACT_ATOMS: atom_id res chain seq x y z
N MET A 1 26.28 9.01 11.45
CA MET A 1 25.48 7.83 11.04
C MET A 1 24.05 7.87 11.58
N LYS A 2 23.82 8.09 12.89
CA LYS A 2 22.45 8.19 13.47
C LYS A 2 21.51 9.15 12.74
N LYS A 3 21.97 10.36 12.38
CA LYS A 3 21.18 11.33 11.59
C LYS A 3 20.73 10.81 10.21
N LYS A 4 21.57 10.03 9.52
CA LYS A 4 21.24 9.46 8.19
C LYS A 4 20.18 8.36 8.31
N VAL A 5 20.30 7.49 9.31
CA VAL A 5 19.31 6.42 9.56
C VAL A 5 17.97 7.01 9.97
N LEU A 6 17.97 8.02 10.85
CA LEU A 6 16.75 8.71 11.26
C LEU A 6 16.06 9.35 10.06
N PHE A 7 16.83 10.06 9.21
CA PHE A 7 16.29 10.67 8.00
C PHE A 7 15.68 9.65 7.04
N SER A 8 16.37 8.54 6.77
CA SER A 8 15.84 7.48 5.91
C SER A 8 14.56 6.84 6.45
N ALA A 9 14.49 6.59 7.76
CA ALA A 9 13.29 6.04 8.40
C ALA A 9 12.13 7.02 8.36
N SER A 10 12.37 8.31 8.62
CA SER A 10 11.34 9.35 8.52
C SER A 10 10.83 9.53 7.10
N LEU A 11 11.73 9.51 6.11
CA LEU A 11 11.34 9.61 4.70
C LEU A 11 10.50 8.40 4.28
N PHE A 12 10.90 7.19 4.69
CA PHE A 12 10.14 5.98 4.44
C PHE A 12 8.73 6.06 5.05
N HIS A 13 8.61 6.45 6.32
CA HIS A 13 7.32 6.61 6.98
C HIS A 13 6.43 7.62 6.26
N ALA A 14 6.98 8.79 5.89
CA ALA A 14 6.23 9.81 5.18
C ALA A 14 5.69 9.29 3.83
N LEU A 15 6.48 8.50 3.09
CA LEU A 15 6.06 7.93 1.82
C LEU A 15 5.04 6.80 2.00
N ASN A 16 5.21 5.95 3.02
CA ASN A 16 4.26 4.90 3.36
C ASN A 16 2.89 5.49 3.73
N ASP A 17 2.87 6.52 4.59
CA ASP A 17 1.65 7.20 5.02
C ASP A 17 0.98 7.93 3.85
N ALA A 18 1.77 8.64 3.04
CA ALA A 18 1.26 9.31 1.85
C ALA A 18 0.58 8.32 0.89
N ALA A 19 1.20 7.17 0.63
CA ALA A 19 0.61 6.15 -0.23
C ALA A 19 -0.66 5.54 0.39
N THR A 20 -0.64 5.29 1.71
CA THR A 20 -1.77 4.74 2.49
C THR A 20 -3.01 5.62 2.39
N VAL A 21 -2.85 6.94 2.34
CA VAL A 21 -3.94 7.92 2.36
C VAL A 21 -4.34 8.36 0.95
N THR A 22 -3.37 8.65 0.09
CA THR A 22 -3.62 9.23 -1.25
C THR A 22 -4.35 8.25 -2.17
N VAL A 23 -4.02 6.96 -2.10
CA VAL A 23 -4.62 5.95 -2.98
C VAL A 23 -6.13 5.77 -2.71
N PRO A 24 -6.59 5.64 -1.45
CA PRO A 24 -8.04 5.64 -1.18
C PRO A 24 -8.74 6.95 -1.54
N MET A 25 -8.06 8.10 -1.40
CA MET A 25 -8.63 9.42 -1.74
C MET A 25 -9.02 9.54 -3.22
N ILE A 26 -8.37 8.80 -4.12
CA ILE A 26 -8.74 8.82 -5.55
C ILE A 26 -9.89 7.87 -5.90
N PHE A 27 -10.34 6.98 -5.01
CA PHE A 27 -11.43 6.04 -5.33
C PHE A 27 -12.74 6.73 -5.73
N PRO A 28 -13.20 7.80 -5.06
CA PRO A 28 -14.38 8.55 -5.51
C PRO A 28 -14.20 9.16 -6.89
N LEU A 29 -12.99 9.61 -7.24
CA LEU A 29 -12.67 10.16 -8.56
C LEU A 29 -12.73 9.06 -9.64
N LEU A 30 -12.11 7.91 -9.37
CA LEU A 30 -12.17 6.73 -10.26
C LEU A 30 -13.59 6.21 -10.46
N TYR A 31 -14.44 6.38 -9.46
CA TYR A 31 -15.88 6.10 -9.56
C TYR A 31 -16.62 7.14 -10.38
N SER A 32 -16.39 8.44 -10.14
CA SER A 32 -17.02 9.52 -10.91
C SER A 32 -16.74 9.42 -12.41
N GLN A 33 -15.52 9.04 -12.78
CA GLN A 33 -15.11 8.84 -14.17
C GLN A 33 -15.53 7.49 -14.77
N GLN A 34 -16.10 6.57 -13.97
CA GLN A 34 -16.57 5.24 -14.39
C GLN A 34 -15.52 4.39 -15.14
N PHE A 35 -14.23 4.67 -14.94
CA PHE A 35 -13.15 4.03 -15.68
C PHE A 35 -12.90 2.59 -15.20
N ILE A 36 -12.54 2.44 -13.92
CA ILE A 36 -12.27 1.13 -13.28
C ILE A 36 -13.37 0.78 -12.27
N ILE A 37 -13.78 1.78 -11.47
CA ILE A 37 -14.77 1.60 -10.40
C ILE A 37 -16.15 1.97 -10.98
N LYS A 38 -16.94 0.96 -11.35
CA LYS A 38 -18.27 1.19 -11.96
C LYS A 38 -19.42 1.18 -10.96
N LYS A 39 -19.23 0.54 -9.81
CA LYS A 39 -20.27 0.36 -8.79
C LYS A 39 -19.75 0.84 -7.45
N TYR A 40 -20.59 1.51 -6.67
CA TYR A 40 -20.17 2.10 -5.40
C TYR A 40 -19.64 1.05 -4.40
N PHE A 41 -20.20 -0.18 -4.42
CA PHE A 41 -19.73 -1.26 -3.54
C PHE A 41 -18.27 -1.67 -3.80
N HIS A 42 -17.72 -1.41 -4.99
CA HIS A 42 -16.30 -1.64 -5.30
C HIS A 42 -15.39 -0.81 -4.38
N ILE A 43 -15.78 0.43 -4.05
CA ILE A 43 -15.07 1.27 -3.09
C ILE A 43 -15.10 0.64 -1.70
N GLY A 44 -16.26 0.10 -1.31
CA GLY A 44 -16.43 -0.62 -0.04
C GLY A 44 -15.53 -1.86 0.04
N ILE A 45 -15.44 -2.64 -1.05
CA ILE A 45 -14.54 -3.80 -1.14
C ILE A 45 -13.09 -3.36 -1.00
N LEU A 46 -12.63 -2.39 -1.79
CA LEU A 46 -11.26 -1.88 -1.73
C LEU A 46 -10.92 -1.41 -0.31
N SER A 47 -11.78 -0.59 0.30
CA SER A 47 -11.50 0.00 1.61
C SER A 47 -11.44 -1.06 2.71
N ASN A 48 -12.45 -1.94 2.79
CA ASN A 48 -12.53 -2.94 3.86
C ASN A 48 -11.50 -4.06 3.70
N LEU A 49 -11.32 -4.60 2.49
CA LEU A 49 -10.28 -5.62 2.26
C LEU A 49 -8.89 -5.03 2.43
N GLY A 50 -8.66 -3.79 2.00
CA GLY A 50 -7.39 -3.12 2.19
C GLY A 50 -7.04 -2.94 3.66
N LEU A 51 -8.00 -2.56 4.52
CA LEU A 51 -7.79 -2.48 5.97
C LEU A 51 -7.58 -3.86 6.59
N LEU A 52 -8.35 -4.86 6.18
CA LEU A 52 -8.22 -6.23 6.67
C LEU A 52 -6.85 -6.82 6.36
N VAL A 53 -6.36 -6.65 5.12
CA VAL A 53 -5.03 -7.10 4.71
C VAL A 53 -3.96 -6.39 5.52
N THR A 54 -4.04 -5.07 5.67
CA THR A 54 -3.08 -4.31 6.48
C THR A 54 -3.04 -4.84 7.92
N PHE A 55 -4.21 -5.04 8.54
CA PHE A 55 -4.30 -5.57 9.90
C PHE A 55 -3.66 -6.96 10.04
N ILE A 56 -3.98 -7.89 9.13
CA ILE A 56 -3.43 -9.26 9.15
C ILE A 56 -1.91 -9.22 8.98
N PHE A 57 -1.41 -8.47 7.99
CA PHE A 57 0.02 -8.45 7.69
C PHE A 57 0.83 -7.69 8.72
N GLN A 58 0.26 -6.67 9.38
CA GLN A 58 0.93 -5.99 10.47
C GLN A 58 1.21 -6.95 11.65
N ILE A 59 0.30 -7.87 11.96
CA ILE A 59 0.52 -8.93 12.96
C ILE A 59 1.63 -9.90 12.50
N ILE A 60 1.59 -10.33 11.24
CA ILE A 60 2.59 -11.24 10.67
C ILE A 60 3.98 -10.61 10.72
N ILE A 61 4.09 -9.36 10.28
CA ILE A 61 5.34 -8.60 10.20
C ILE A 61 5.89 -8.35 11.60
N ALA A 62 5.06 -7.95 12.57
CA ALA A 62 5.51 -7.75 13.95
C ALA A 62 6.19 -9.01 14.49
N ASN A 63 5.59 -10.18 14.28
CA ASN A 63 6.15 -11.46 14.70
C ASN A 63 7.39 -11.89 13.89
N ALA A 64 7.44 -11.56 12.60
CA ALA A 64 8.54 -11.92 11.71
C ALA A 64 9.75 -10.98 11.82
N SER A 65 9.55 -9.74 12.31
CA SER A 65 10.56 -8.68 12.35
C SER A 65 11.82 -9.08 13.13
N HIS A 66 11.70 -9.97 14.11
CA HIS A 66 12.82 -10.49 14.89
C HIS A 66 13.79 -11.38 14.08
N LYS A 67 13.36 -11.92 12.93
CA LYS A 67 14.14 -12.88 12.12
C LYS A 67 14.91 -12.25 10.97
N TYR A 68 14.60 -11.01 10.61
CA TYR A 68 15.13 -10.36 9.39
C TYR A 68 15.75 -9.01 9.70
N GLU A 69 16.75 -8.62 8.90
CA GLU A 69 17.33 -7.28 9.03
C GLU A 69 16.32 -6.19 8.65
N TYR A 70 16.13 -5.24 9.56
CA TYR A 70 15.23 -4.09 9.41
C TYR A 70 15.46 -3.31 8.10
N LYS A 71 16.72 -3.18 7.66
CA LYS A 71 17.06 -2.47 6.42
C LYS A 71 16.51 -3.15 5.17
N THR A 72 16.61 -4.48 5.10
CA THR A 72 16.16 -5.27 3.94
C THR A 72 14.64 -5.25 3.86
N ILE A 73 13.97 -5.34 5.00
CA ILE A 73 12.52 -5.21 5.12
C ILE A 73 12.04 -3.84 4.60
N LEU A 74 12.64 -2.74 5.07
CA LEU A 74 12.29 -1.39 4.66
C LEU A 74 12.50 -1.19 3.15
N LEU A 75 13.61 -1.68 2.61
CA LEU A 75 13.90 -1.59 1.18
C LEU A 75 12.85 -2.35 0.35
N LEU A 76 12.50 -3.56 0.77
CA LEU A 76 11.49 -4.38 0.10
C LEU A 76 10.12 -3.72 0.12
N SER A 77 9.72 -3.16 1.27
CA SER A 77 8.49 -2.38 1.39
C SER A 77 8.52 -1.20 0.41
N TYR A 78 9.56 -0.37 0.43
CA TYR A 78 9.65 0.80 -0.43
C TYR A 78 9.55 0.47 -1.93
N LEU A 79 10.27 -0.57 -2.37
CA LEU A 79 10.21 -1.04 -3.74
C LEU A 79 8.84 -1.61 -4.09
N GLY A 80 8.24 -2.38 -3.17
CA GLY A 80 6.90 -2.94 -3.33
C GLY A 80 5.83 -1.85 -3.50
N ILE A 81 5.85 -0.83 -2.64
CA ILE A 81 4.93 0.32 -2.71
C ILE A 81 5.09 1.04 -4.04
N SER A 82 6.33 1.40 -4.40
CA SER A 82 6.64 2.13 -5.63
C SER A 82 6.21 1.36 -6.87
N LEU A 83 6.49 0.06 -6.91
CA LEU A 83 6.09 -0.82 -8.01
C LEU A 83 4.57 -0.93 -8.10
N SER A 84 3.88 -1.14 -6.97
CA SER A 84 2.43 -1.22 -6.95
C SER A 84 1.79 0.07 -7.44
N LEU A 85 2.27 1.25 -7.03
CA LEU A 85 1.75 2.53 -7.51
C LEU A 85 1.88 2.66 -9.04
N ALA A 86 3.04 2.29 -9.60
CA ALA A 86 3.24 2.28 -11.05
C ALA A 86 2.34 1.26 -11.77
N LEU A 87 2.13 0.08 -11.19
CA LEU A 87 1.24 -0.94 -11.76
C LEU A 87 -0.23 -0.52 -11.68
N MET A 88 -0.63 0.24 -10.66
CA MET A 88 -2.01 0.74 -10.55
C MET A 88 -2.37 1.69 -11.68
N THR A 89 -1.44 2.53 -12.16
CA THR A 89 -1.73 3.49 -13.24
C THR A 89 -1.99 2.86 -14.60
N ILE A 90 -1.50 1.63 -14.83
CA ILE A 90 -1.71 0.88 -16.06
C ILE A 90 -2.84 -0.16 -15.95
N SER A 91 -3.49 -0.27 -14.79
CA SER A 91 -4.59 -1.19 -14.59
C SER A 91 -5.83 -0.73 -15.36
N THR A 92 -6.42 -1.64 -16.14
CA THR A 92 -7.63 -1.37 -16.95
C THR A 92 -8.88 -2.05 -16.40
N ALA A 93 -8.74 -2.90 -15.38
CA ALA A 93 -9.83 -3.72 -14.86
C ALA A 93 -9.89 -3.65 -13.32
N PHE A 94 -11.10 -3.67 -12.77
CA PHE A 94 -11.29 -3.60 -11.32
C PHE A 94 -10.56 -4.72 -10.56
N ALA A 95 -10.59 -5.95 -11.09
CA ALA A 95 -9.93 -7.08 -10.44
C ALA A 95 -8.40 -6.92 -10.36
N SER A 96 -7.75 -6.45 -11.43
CA SER A 96 -6.31 -6.21 -11.39
C SER A 96 -5.97 -5.04 -10.48
N PHE A 97 -6.75 -3.95 -10.52
CA PHE A 97 -6.60 -2.83 -9.60
C PHE A 97 -6.72 -3.27 -8.14
N LEU A 98 -7.72 -4.10 -7.82
CA LEU A 98 -7.93 -4.66 -6.49
C LEU A 98 -6.73 -5.50 -6.05
N LEU A 99 -6.26 -6.43 -6.87
CA LEU A 99 -5.11 -7.28 -6.51
C LEU A 99 -3.83 -6.47 -6.28
N ILE A 100 -3.55 -5.50 -7.15
CA ILE A 100 -2.38 -4.63 -7.00
C ILE A 100 -2.52 -3.76 -5.75
N TYR A 101 -3.72 -3.24 -5.48
CA TYR A 101 -3.98 -2.47 -4.27
C TYR A 101 -3.81 -3.31 -3.01
N LEU A 102 -4.30 -4.56 -2.97
CA LEU A 102 -4.08 -5.44 -1.82
C LEU A 102 -2.61 -5.78 -1.64
N ALA A 103 -1.86 -6.00 -2.73
CA ALA A 103 -0.42 -6.20 -2.66
C ALA A 103 0.31 -4.96 -2.11
N MET A 104 -0.07 -3.77 -2.54
CA MET A 104 0.43 -2.51 -1.98
C MET A 104 0.18 -2.43 -0.47
N ARG A 105 -1.01 -2.83 0.00
CA ARG A 105 -1.35 -2.84 1.42
C ARG A 105 -0.50 -3.79 2.25
N ILE A 106 -0.05 -4.91 1.68
CA ILE A 106 0.93 -5.80 2.32
C ILE A 106 2.25 -5.06 2.55
N PHE A 107 2.76 -4.36 1.54
CA PHE A 107 4.01 -3.59 1.66
C PHE A 107 3.86 -2.36 2.56
N ASN A 108 2.67 -1.77 2.67
CA ASN A 108 2.40 -0.67 3.59
C ASN A 108 2.28 -1.09 5.05
N SER A 109 2.22 -2.39 5.35
CA SER A 109 2.00 -2.90 6.72
C SER A 109 3.26 -2.86 7.60
N PHE A 110 4.36 -2.28 7.11
CA PHE A 110 5.65 -2.14 7.78
C PHE A 110 5.80 -0.81 8.53
#